data_AF-A0A0M3RCX0-F1
#
_entry.id   AF-A0A0M3RCX0-F1
#
_cell.length_a   1.000
_cell.length_b   1.000
_cell.length_c   1.000
_cell.angle_alpha   90.00
_cell.angle_beta   90.00
_cell.angle_gamma   90.00
#
_symmetry.space_group_name_H-M   'P 1'
#
loop_
_entity.id
_entity.type
_entity.pdbx_description
1 polymer ?
#
loop_
_entity_poly.entity_id
_entity_poly.type
_entity_poly.pdbx_seq_one_letter_code
_entity_poly.pdbx_strand_id
1 'polypeptide(L)'
;MKYFAFILLTIGLLAGCNGNPTSSTPSYDEMKKMVIDALQTEEGKKSVRKLLDDPEFQGMLVIDSEQVKKSVEQTMLSKDAEEFWKEVYQDPKFSETMAKSMMKQQEELMKTLMKDPEYLKSLESFFGSAEMNKELGKVLQSPEMRKEMQKVVEETIQSPLLQTKWQKLVEEAGGGGQKSEGGGGGSEEKGSEQGKEAEK
;
A
#
# COMPACT_ATOMS: atom_id res chain seq x y z
N MET A 1 6.06 -15.96 111.84
CA MET A 1 4.73 -15.31 111.70
C MET A 1 4.79 -13.92 111.02
N LYS A 2 5.71 -13.02 111.37
CA LYS A 2 5.80 -11.67 110.75
C LYS A 2 6.19 -11.64 109.25
N TYR A 3 7.05 -12.56 108.80
CA TYR A 3 7.48 -12.62 107.39
C TYR A 3 6.41 -13.19 106.44
N PHE A 4 5.50 -14.02 106.96
CA PHE A 4 4.41 -14.61 106.16
C PHE A 4 3.35 -13.57 105.81
N ALA A 5 3.10 -12.61 106.71
CA ALA A 5 2.22 -11.47 106.46
C ALA A 5 2.81 -10.50 105.42
N PHE A 6 4.13 -10.37 105.35
CA PHE A 6 4.81 -9.49 104.39
C PHE A 6 4.78 -10.06 102.97
N ILE A 7 4.96 -11.38 102.82
CA ILE A 7 4.84 -12.10 101.54
C ILE A 7 3.40 -12.07 100.99
N LEU A 8 2.40 -12.18 101.87
CA LEU A 8 0.99 -12.16 101.48
C LEU A 8 0.51 -10.74 101.09
N LEU A 9 1.12 -9.69 101.67
CA LEU A 9 0.90 -8.29 101.29
C LEU A 9 1.52 -7.95 99.92
N THR A 10 2.70 -8.50 99.59
CA THR A 10 3.36 -8.27 98.29
C THR A 10 2.64 -8.94 97.12
N ILE A 11 2.01 -10.09 97.34
CA ILE A 11 1.18 -10.77 96.33
C ILE A 11 -0.13 -10.02 96.03
N GLY A 12 -0.68 -9.30 97.01
CA GLY A 12 -1.87 -8.46 96.82
C GLY A 12 -1.64 -7.21 95.96
N LEU A 13 -0.41 -6.65 95.97
CA LEU A 13 -0.06 -5.47 95.16
C LEU A 13 0.21 -5.79 93.68
N LEU A 14 0.55 -7.05 93.35
CA LEU A 14 0.69 -7.51 91.95
C LEU A 14 -0.66 -7.89 91.31
N ALA A 15 -1.71 -8.10 92.10
CA ALA A 15 -3.07 -8.36 91.60
C ALA A 15 -3.85 -7.07 91.25
N GLY A 16 -3.23 -5.89 91.41
CA GLY A 16 -3.83 -4.58 91.11
C GLY A 16 -3.70 -4.11 89.66
N CYS A 17 -3.00 -4.85 88.79
CA CYS A 17 -2.97 -4.56 87.36
C CYS A 17 -3.97 -5.47 86.62
N ASN A 18 -5.26 -5.27 86.90
CA ASN A 18 -6.33 -5.76 86.03
C ASN A 18 -6.98 -4.60 85.25
N GLY A 19 -6.15 -3.64 84.85
CA GLY A 19 -6.42 -2.73 83.75
C GLY A 19 -5.92 -3.37 82.48
N ASN A 20 -6.60 -4.42 82.03
CA ASN A 20 -6.51 -4.79 80.63
C ASN A 20 -7.10 -3.58 79.89
N PRO A 21 -6.35 -2.79 79.08
CA PRO A 21 -7.04 -2.16 77.98
C PRO A 21 -7.60 -3.35 77.22
N THR A 22 -8.91 -3.41 77.10
CA THR A 22 -9.56 -4.22 76.09
C THR A 22 -8.94 -3.76 74.76
N SER A 23 -7.82 -4.35 74.38
CA SER A 23 -7.42 -4.48 72.99
C SER A 23 -8.43 -5.45 72.42
N SER A 24 -9.65 -4.97 72.25
CA SER A 24 -10.55 -5.49 71.24
C SER A 24 -9.73 -5.40 69.97
N THR A 25 -9.12 -6.53 69.57
CA THR A 25 -8.72 -6.73 68.19
C THR A 25 -9.87 -6.18 67.35
N PRO A 26 -9.62 -5.17 66.50
CA PRO A 26 -10.69 -4.51 65.77
C PRO A 26 -11.59 -5.59 65.17
N SER A 27 -12.90 -5.42 65.28
CA SER A 27 -13.80 -6.34 64.60
C SER A 27 -13.43 -6.35 63.11
N TYR A 28 -13.63 -7.48 62.43
CA TYR A 28 -13.28 -7.61 61.03
C TYR A 28 -13.84 -6.47 60.17
N ASP A 29 -15.04 -5.98 60.51
CA ASP A 29 -15.70 -4.85 59.85
C ASP A 29 -15.01 -3.49 60.11
N GLU A 30 -14.49 -3.26 61.32
CA GLU A 30 -13.71 -2.07 61.65
C GLU A 30 -12.33 -2.10 60.98
N MET A 31 -11.68 -3.27 60.94
CA MET A 31 -10.41 -3.45 60.23
C MET A 31 -10.60 -3.25 58.72
N LYS A 32 -11.69 -3.80 58.14
CA LYS A 32 -12.05 -3.60 56.74
C LYS A 32 -12.28 -2.13 56.42
N LYS A 33 -13.03 -1.40 57.26
CA LYS A 33 -13.23 0.05 57.10
C LYS A 33 -11.92 0.81 57.18
N MET A 34 -11.08 0.51 58.17
CA MET A 34 -9.77 1.14 58.32
C MET A 34 -8.87 0.93 57.10
N VAL A 35 -8.86 -0.28 56.52
CA VAL A 35 -8.10 -0.57 55.30
C VAL A 35 -8.66 0.16 54.08
N ILE A 36 -9.99 0.22 53.92
CA ILE A 36 -10.64 0.95 52.83
C ILE A 36 -10.31 2.45 52.94
N ASP A 37 -10.43 3.03 54.13
CA ASP A 37 -10.15 4.43 54.38
C ASP A 37 -8.66 4.74 54.14
N ALA A 38 -7.75 3.87 54.59
CA ALA A 38 -6.31 3.98 54.33
C ALA A 38 -6.00 4.00 52.82
N LEU A 39 -6.65 3.14 52.02
CA LEU A 39 -6.50 3.13 50.56
C LEU A 39 -7.11 4.37 49.89
N GLN A 40 -8.19 4.92 50.44
CA GLN A 40 -8.84 6.13 49.93
C GLN A 40 -8.12 7.43 50.32
N THR A 41 -7.24 7.41 51.33
CA THR A 41 -6.41 8.57 51.67
C THR A 41 -5.48 8.96 50.53
N GLU A 42 -5.04 10.23 50.53
CA GLU A 42 -4.09 10.72 49.54
C GLU A 42 -2.74 9.98 49.60
N GLU A 43 -2.35 9.48 50.77
CA GLU A 43 -1.15 8.66 50.93
C GLU A 43 -1.33 7.24 50.37
N GLY A 44 -2.52 6.64 50.55
CA GLY A 44 -2.91 5.38 49.91
C GLY A 44 -2.88 5.49 48.39
N LYS A 45 -3.57 6.50 47.82
CA LYS A 45 -3.54 6.77 46.38
C LYS A 45 -2.13 7.02 45.85
N LYS A 46 -1.29 7.75 46.59
CA LYS A 46 0.11 8.02 46.20
C LYS A 46 0.95 6.75 46.21
N SER A 47 0.72 5.86 47.17
CA SER A 47 1.42 4.58 47.27
C SER A 47 1.00 3.62 46.15
N VAL A 48 -0.29 3.58 45.81
CA VAL A 48 -0.80 2.84 44.65
C VAL A 48 -0.22 3.40 43.35
N ARG A 49 -0.13 4.73 43.18
CA ARG A 49 0.53 5.34 42.01
C ARG A 49 2.00 4.97 41.92
N LYS A 50 2.75 4.99 43.03
CA LYS A 50 4.15 4.55 43.05
C LYS A 50 4.32 3.09 42.67
N LEU A 51 3.38 2.23 43.06
CA LEU A 51 3.36 0.83 42.64
C LEU A 51 3.03 0.71 41.14
N LEU A 52 2.11 1.52 40.62
CA LEU A 52 1.82 1.59 39.19
C LEU A 52 2.97 2.17 38.36
N ASP A 53 3.89 2.92 38.97
CA ASP A 53 5.12 3.41 38.33
C ASP A 53 6.25 2.37 38.36
N ASP A 54 6.07 1.24 39.06
CA ASP A 54 7.04 0.15 39.12
C ASP A 54 6.97 -0.70 37.82
N PRO A 55 8.08 -0.82 37.05
CA PRO A 55 8.11 -1.59 35.80
C PRO A 55 7.71 -3.07 35.95
N GLU A 56 8.03 -3.70 37.09
CA GLU A 56 7.65 -5.10 37.32
C GLU A 56 6.14 -5.23 37.52
N PHE A 57 5.53 -4.27 38.21
CA PHE A 57 4.09 -4.22 38.43
C PHE A 57 3.31 -3.84 37.15
N GLN A 58 3.84 -2.92 36.35
CA GLN A 58 3.28 -2.55 35.04
C GLN A 58 3.28 -3.74 34.09
N GLY A 59 4.37 -4.52 34.02
CA GLY A 59 4.46 -5.70 33.17
C GLY A 59 3.40 -6.75 33.48
N MET A 60 3.04 -6.92 34.76
CA MET A 60 1.99 -7.85 35.19
C MET A 60 0.56 -7.36 34.88
N LEU A 61 0.32 -6.04 34.84
CA LEU A 61 -1.01 -5.46 34.61
C LEU A 61 -1.35 -5.23 33.12
N VAL A 62 -0.34 -4.91 32.29
CA VAL A 62 -0.56 -4.39 30.93
C VAL A 62 -0.84 -5.50 29.91
N ILE A 63 -0.47 -6.75 30.18
CA ILE A 63 -0.49 -7.83 29.17
C ILE A 63 -1.69 -8.77 29.30
N ASP A 64 -2.27 -8.94 30.50
CA ASP A 64 -3.23 -10.03 30.77
C ASP A 64 -4.70 -9.59 30.92
N SER A 65 -5.03 -8.36 30.54
CA SER A 65 -6.43 -7.90 30.62
C SER A 65 -7.10 -7.92 29.25
N GLU A 66 -8.20 -8.65 29.13
CA GLU A 66 -9.12 -8.57 28.00
C GLU A 66 -9.54 -7.11 27.71
N GLN A 67 -9.54 -6.27 28.74
CA GLN A 67 -9.83 -4.84 28.66
C GLN A 67 -8.76 -4.07 27.88
N VAL A 68 -7.46 -4.34 28.08
CA VAL A 68 -6.40 -3.74 27.27
C VAL A 68 -6.51 -4.18 25.82
N LYS A 69 -6.70 -5.48 25.56
CA LYS A 69 -6.89 -6.00 24.20
C LYS A 69 -8.08 -5.33 23.50
N LYS A 70 -9.24 -5.30 24.16
CA LYS A 70 -10.45 -4.67 23.62
C LYS A 70 -10.26 -3.17 23.38
N SER A 71 -9.56 -2.47 24.27
CA SER A 71 -9.28 -1.05 24.12
C SER A 71 -8.34 -0.77 22.94
N VAL A 72 -7.31 -1.60 22.76
CA VAL A 72 -6.39 -1.51 21.61
C VAL A 72 -7.14 -1.81 20.31
N GLU A 73 -7.96 -2.87 20.27
CA GLU A 73 -8.77 -3.20 19.09
C GLU A 73 -9.76 -2.07 18.74
N GLN A 74 -10.50 -1.56 19.73
CA GLN A 74 -11.44 -0.46 19.53
C GLN A 74 -10.75 0.82 19.07
N THR A 75 -9.57 1.13 19.63
CA THR A 75 -8.80 2.30 19.24
C THR A 75 -8.25 2.12 17.83
N MET A 76 -7.64 0.98 17.51
CA MET A 76 -7.07 0.71 16.18
C MET A 76 -8.12 0.67 15.06
N LEU A 77 -9.36 0.30 15.37
CA LEU A 77 -10.48 0.29 14.43
C LEU A 77 -11.30 1.59 14.46
N SER A 78 -10.91 2.58 15.26
CA SER A 78 -11.59 3.86 15.35
C SER A 78 -11.23 4.78 14.18
N LYS A 79 -12.07 5.78 13.94
CA LYS A 79 -11.77 6.85 12.97
C LYS A 79 -10.55 7.66 13.36
N ASP A 80 -10.34 7.86 14.66
CA ASP A 80 -9.18 8.60 15.18
C ASP A 80 -7.86 7.88 14.83
N ALA A 81 -7.84 6.55 14.86
CA ALA A 81 -6.69 5.78 14.39
C ALA A 81 -6.52 5.87 12.87
N GLU A 82 -7.61 5.87 12.09
CA GLU A 82 -7.53 6.07 10.64
C GLU A 82 -6.92 7.44 10.29
N GLU A 83 -7.33 8.51 10.98
CA GLU A 83 -6.76 9.85 10.84
C GLU A 83 -5.31 9.89 11.29
N PHE A 84 -4.98 9.30 12.44
CA PHE A 84 -3.61 9.17 12.92
C PHE A 84 -2.71 8.48 11.89
N TRP A 85 -3.15 7.34 11.33
CA TRP A 85 -2.37 6.65 10.30
C TRP A 85 -2.23 7.51 9.04
N LYS A 86 -3.28 8.21 8.58
CA LYS A 86 -3.18 9.13 7.43
C LYS A 86 -2.15 10.24 7.66
N GLU A 87 -2.03 10.77 8.87
CA GLU A 87 -1.01 11.78 9.22
C GLU A 87 0.38 11.16 9.28
N VAL A 88 0.53 10.00 9.93
CA VAL A 88 1.81 9.30 10.06
C VAL A 88 2.35 8.85 8.70
N TYR A 89 1.49 8.40 7.78
CA TYR A 89 1.90 8.08 6.41
C TYR A 89 2.36 9.31 5.60
N GLN A 90 1.96 10.52 5.98
CA GLN A 90 2.48 11.74 5.34
C GLN A 90 3.90 12.07 5.79
N ASP A 91 4.40 11.50 6.89
CA ASP A 91 5.79 11.65 7.30
C ASP A 91 6.71 10.90 6.31
N PRO A 92 7.63 11.60 5.61
CA PRO A 92 8.51 10.98 4.62
C PRO A 92 9.43 9.90 5.20
N LYS A 93 9.93 10.05 6.43
CA LYS A 93 10.81 9.07 7.08
C LYS A 93 10.05 7.80 7.44
N PHE A 94 8.83 7.96 7.94
CA PHE A 94 7.96 6.83 8.23
C PHE A 94 7.61 6.08 6.93
N SER A 95 7.13 6.80 5.92
CA SER A 95 6.79 6.22 4.61
C SER A 95 7.98 5.56 3.92
N GLU A 96 9.18 6.14 3.98
CA GLU A 96 10.40 5.54 3.45
C GLU A 96 10.73 4.23 4.18
N THR A 97 10.71 4.24 5.51
CA THR A 97 11.03 3.06 6.32
C THR A 97 10.02 1.94 6.08
N MET A 98 8.73 2.27 6.01
CA MET A 98 7.67 1.31 5.75
C MET A 98 7.71 0.77 4.32
N ALA A 99 7.94 1.63 3.32
CA ALA A 99 8.11 1.19 1.94
C ALA A 99 9.30 0.23 1.82
N LYS A 100 10.45 0.56 2.45
CA LYS A 100 11.64 -0.30 2.48
C LYS A 100 11.39 -1.63 3.17
N SER A 101 10.65 -1.66 4.28
CA SER A 101 10.35 -2.90 4.99
C SER A 101 9.41 -3.83 4.22
N MET A 102 8.57 -3.26 3.35
CA MET A 102 7.61 -4.00 2.52
C MET A 102 8.12 -4.30 1.10
N MET A 103 9.28 -3.77 0.68
CA MET A 103 9.77 -3.87 -0.70
C MET A 103 9.82 -5.31 -1.22
N LYS A 104 10.27 -6.26 -0.39
CA LYS A 104 10.39 -7.66 -0.81
C LYS A 104 9.02 -8.29 -1.06
N GLN A 105 8.07 -8.08 -0.14
CA GLN A 105 6.70 -8.56 -0.28
C GLN A 105 6.00 -7.91 -1.47
N GLN A 106 6.25 -6.62 -1.70
CA GLN A 106 5.72 -5.88 -2.85
C GLN A 106 6.28 -6.43 -4.17
N GLU A 107 7.56 -6.75 -4.24
CA GLU A 107 8.19 -7.35 -5.42
C GLU A 107 7.60 -8.74 -5.71
N GLU A 108 7.46 -9.59 -4.68
CA GLU A 108 6.85 -10.91 -4.79
C GLU A 108 5.39 -10.83 -5.23
N LEU A 109 4.62 -9.89 -4.66
CA LEU A 109 3.24 -9.61 -5.05
C LEU A 109 3.17 -9.18 -6.52
N MET A 110 3.99 -8.22 -6.96
CA MET A 110 4.00 -7.76 -8.34
C MET A 110 4.38 -8.87 -9.32
N LYS A 111 5.39 -9.69 -8.99
CA LYS A 111 5.76 -10.86 -9.81
C LYS A 111 4.63 -11.89 -9.91
N THR A 112 3.83 -12.01 -8.85
CA THR A 112 2.68 -12.91 -8.82
C THR A 112 1.52 -12.34 -9.65
N LEU A 113 1.21 -11.05 -9.48
CA LEU A 113 0.19 -10.34 -10.26
C LEU A 113 0.52 -10.36 -11.76
N MET A 114 1.79 -10.22 -12.16
CA MET A 114 2.18 -10.34 -13.57
C MET A 114 1.87 -11.70 -14.20
N LYS A 115 1.63 -12.74 -13.40
CA LYS A 115 1.21 -14.07 -13.87
C LYS A 115 -0.29 -14.31 -13.69
N ASP A 116 -0.97 -13.40 -13.02
CA ASP A 116 -2.40 -13.49 -12.75
C ASP A 116 -3.21 -13.11 -14.01
N PRO A 117 -4.16 -13.95 -14.45
CA PRO A 117 -4.95 -13.67 -15.65
C PRO A 117 -5.80 -12.40 -15.58
N GLU A 118 -6.32 -12.01 -14.42
CA GLU A 118 -7.15 -10.81 -14.27
C GLU A 118 -6.29 -9.54 -14.35
N TYR A 119 -5.12 -9.56 -13.71
CA TYR A 119 -4.15 -8.49 -13.83
C TYR A 119 -3.62 -8.36 -15.26
N LEU A 120 -3.33 -9.48 -15.93
CA LEU A 120 -2.91 -9.51 -17.34
C LEU A 120 -3.99 -8.93 -18.27
N LYS A 121 -5.27 -9.23 -18.03
CA LYS A 121 -6.39 -8.63 -18.79
C LYS A 121 -6.47 -7.11 -18.59
N SER A 122 -6.20 -6.65 -17.37
CA SER A 122 -6.12 -5.22 -17.07
C SER A 122 -4.94 -4.55 -17.80
N LEU A 123 -3.79 -5.23 -17.85
CA LEU A 123 -2.64 -4.78 -18.64
C LEU A 123 -2.93 -4.77 -20.14
N GLU A 124 -3.62 -5.77 -20.68
CA GLU A 124 -4.04 -5.79 -22.09
C GLU A 124 -4.92 -4.59 -22.41
N SER A 125 -5.89 -4.27 -21.56
CA SER A 125 -6.72 -3.07 -21.73
C SER A 125 -5.90 -1.79 -21.66
N PHE A 126 -4.90 -1.72 -20.78
CA PHE A 126 -3.98 -0.59 -20.71
C PHE A 126 -3.12 -0.46 -21.97
N PHE A 127 -2.56 -1.56 -22.48
CA PHE A 127 -1.76 -1.56 -23.71
C PHE A 127 -2.58 -1.29 -24.97
N GLY A 128 -3.84 -1.70 -25.00
CA GLY A 128 -4.78 -1.40 -26.07
C GLY A 128 -5.37 0.02 -26.02
N SER A 129 -5.03 0.82 -24.99
CA SER A 129 -5.51 2.19 -24.87
C SER A 129 -5.01 3.07 -26.02
N ALA A 130 -5.78 4.12 -26.35
CA ALA A 130 -5.44 5.03 -27.45
C ALA A 130 -4.07 5.72 -27.24
N GLU A 131 -3.72 6.06 -26.01
CA GLU A 131 -2.44 6.71 -25.69
C GLU A 131 -1.27 5.75 -25.92
N MET A 132 -1.40 4.50 -25.49
CA MET A 132 -0.35 3.50 -25.73
C MET A 132 -0.22 3.17 -27.22
N ASN A 133 -1.33 3.07 -27.95
CA ASN A 133 -1.30 2.87 -29.40
C ASN A 133 -0.60 4.03 -30.13
N LYS A 134 -0.73 5.27 -29.64
CA LYS A 134 -0.03 6.43 -30.19
C LYS A 134 1.48 6.34 -29.96
N GLU A 135 1.90 5.98 -28.74
CA GLU A 135 3.33 5.76 -28.44
C GLU A 135 3.89 4.57 -29.23
N LEU A 136 3.15 3.47 -29.34
CA LEU A 136 3.52 2.34 -30.18
C LEU A 136 3.65 2.76 -31.66
N GLY A 137 2.74 3.61 -32.14
CA GLY A 137 2.82 4.19 -33.49
C GLY A 137 4.10 5.00 -33.71
N LYS A 138 4.54 5.79 -32.72
CA LYS A 138 5.82 6.52 -32.80
C LYS A 138 7.02 5.55 -32.85
N VAL A 139 6.98 4.48 -32.05
CA VAL A 139 8.03 3.44 -32.07
C VAL A 139 8.06 2.73 -33.42
N LEU A 140 6.92 2.40 -34.01
CA LEU A 140 6.85 1.77 -35.33
C LEU A 140 7.35 2.70 -36.45
N GLN A 141 7.22 4.02 -36.25
CA GLN A 141 7.72 5.03 -37.18
C GLN A 141 9.18 5.43 -36.92
N SER A 142 9.83 4.84 -35.91
CA SER A 142 11.24 5.09 -35.59
C SER A 142 12.16 4.75 -36.77
N PRO A 143 13.31 5.45 -36.92
CA PRO A 143 14.30 5.14 -37.95
C PRO A 143 14.75 3.67 -37.93
N GLU A 144 14.87 3.07 -36.74
CA GLU A 144 15.26 1.67 -36.55
C GLU A 144 14.22 0.73 -37.14
N MET A 145 12.93 0.93 -36.80
CA MET A 145 11.85 0.10 -37.33
C MET A 145 11.63 0.32 -38.83
N ARG A 146 11.82 1.55 -39.32
CA ARG A 146 11.78 1.83 -40.77
C ARG A 146 12.85 1.07 -41.53
N LYS A 147 14.05 0.92 -40.98
CA LYS A 147 15.14 0.16 -41.60
C LYS A 147 14.79 -1.33 -41.70
N GLU A 148 14.26 -1.92 -40.64
CA GLU A 148 13.78 -3.31 -40.72
C GLU A 148 12.59 -3.46 -41.65
N MET A 149 11.67 -2.49 -41.67
CA MET A 149 10.56 -2.48 -42.62
C MET A 149 11.06 -2.40 -44.07
N GLN A 150 12.06 -1.56 -44.35
CA GLN A 150 12.70 -1.49 -45.68
C GLN A 150 13.29 -2.84 -46.08
N LYS A 151 14.00 -3.51 -45.16
CA LYS A 151 14.57 -4.84 -45.40
C LYS A 151 13.48 -5.88 -45.68
N VAL A 152 12.42 -5.91 -44.89
CA VAL A 152 11.27 -6.82 -45.11
C VAL A 152 10.61 -6.53 -46.46
N VAL A 153 10.46 -5.27 -46.85
CA VAL A 153 9.92 -4.88 -48.17
C VAL A 153 10.85 -5.33 -49.29
N GLU A 154 12.16 -5.14 -49.15
CA GLU A 154 13.16 -5.60 -50.13
C GLU A 154 13.11 -7.13 -50.30
N GLU A 155 13.11 -7.88 -49.20
CA GLU A 155 12.98 -9.35 -49.22
C GLU A 155 11.64 -9.80 -49.84
N THR A 156 10.56 -9.07 -49.55
CA THR A 156 9.23 -9.34 -50.09
C THR A 156 9.21 -9.11 -51.61
N ILE A 157 9.76 -8.00 -52.10
CA ILE A 157 9.86 -7.71 -53.54
C ILE A 157 10.75 -8.73 -54.24
N GLN A 158 11.82 -9.20 -53.58
CA GLN A 158 12.71 -10.22 -54.10
C GLN A 158 12.12 -11.64 -54.05
N SER A 159 10.96 -11.83 -53.41
CA SER A 159 10.27 -13.11 -53.40
C SER A 159 9.91 -13.55 -54.82
N PRO A 160 10.25 -14.77 -55.26
CA PRO A 160 9.94 -15.27 -56.60
C PRO A 160 8.46 -15.15 -56.98
N LEU A 161 7.57 -15.30 -56.01
CA LEU A 161 6.11 -15.16 -56.19
C LEU A 161 5.71 -13.73 -56.55
N LEU A 162 6.33 -12.73 -55.90
CA LEU A 162 6.04 -11.33 -56.16
C LEU A 162 6.81 -10.81 -57.36
N GLN A 163 8.06 -11.22 -57.57
CA GLN A 163 8.80 -10.92 -58.80
C GLN A 163 8.03 -11.36 -60.04
N THR A 164 7.46 -12.57 -60.03
CA THR A 164 6.64 -13.09 -61.14
C THR A 164 5.37 -12.25 -61.34
N LYS A 165 4.70 -11.81 -60.25
CA LYS A 165 3.53 -10.93 -60.34
C LYS A 165 3.89 -9.54 -60.85
N TRP A 166 5.02 -8.99 -60.40
CA TRP A 166 5.55 -7.71 -60.87
C TRP A 166 5.92 -7.76 -62.35
N GLN A 167 6.58 -8.82 -62.79
CA GLN A 167 6.90 -9.05 -64.21
C GLN A 167 5.63 -9.12 -65.05
N LYS A 168 4.62 -9.90 -64.62
CA LYS A 168 3.32 -9.96 -65.32
C LYS A 168 2.60 -8.61 -65.37
N LEU A 169 2.59 -7.85 -64.28
CA LEU A 169 1.99 -6.51 -64.25
C LEU A 169 2.72 -5.53 -65.17
N VAL A 170 4.04 -5.60 -65.23
CA VAL A 170 4.85 -4.78 -66.14
C VAL A 170 4.65 -5.19 -67.59
N GLU A 171 4.50 -6.48 -67.88
CA GLU A 171 4.15 -6.98 -69.22
C GLU A 171 2.74 -6.55 -69.64
N GLU A 172 1.76 -6.58 -68.73
CA GLU A 172 0.38 -6.11 -68.96
C GLU A 172 0.32 -4.59 -69.15
N ALA A 173 1.06 -3.82 -68.35
CA ALA A 173 1.14 -2.37 -68.45
C ALA A 173 1.95 -1.89 -69.67
N GLY A 174 3.06 -2.57 -69.97
CA GLY A 174 3.90 -2.32 -71.15
C GLY A 174 3.24 -2.80 -72.45
N GLY A 175 2.41 -3.84 -72.39
CA GLY A 175 1.61 -4.33 -73.51
C GLY A 175 0.51 -3.36 -73.98
N GLY A 176 0.18 -2.34 -73.17
CA GLY A 176 -0.75 -1.27 -73.53
C GLY A 176 -0.10 -0.05 -74.22
N GLY A 177 1.24 0.02 -74.29
CA GLY A 177 1.96 1.23 -74.73
C GLY A 177 2.64 1.18 -76.09
N GLN A 178 2.63 0.05 -76.80
CA GLN A 178 3.38 -0.09 -78.05
C GLN A 178 2.56 -0.74 -79.16
N LYS A 179 1.49 -0.06 -79.58
CA LYS A 179 0.93 -0.25 -80.92
C LYS A 179 0.47 1.09 -81.52
N SER A 180 1.20 1.46 -82.58
CA SER A 180 0.87 2.45 -83.61
C SER A 180 1.10 3.91 -83.24
N GLU A 181 2.21 4.48 -83.70
CA GLU A 181 2.15 5.44 -84.82
C GLU A 181 3.56 5.70 -85.37
N GLY A 182 3.81 5.11 -86.54
CA GLY A 182 5.00 5.33 -87.34
C GLY A 182 4.65 5.16 -88.82
N GLY A 183 4.24 6.26 -89.45
CA GLY A 183 4.39 6.49 -90.89
C GLY A 183 3.19 6.20 -91.79
N GLY A 184 2.65 7.27 -92.42
CA GLY A 184 2.24 7.19 -93.83
C GLY A 184 0.88 7.77 -94.21
N GLY A 185 0.80 9.10 -94.34
CA GLY A 185 0.23 9.81 -95.50
C GLY A 185 -1.29 9.79 -95.77
N GLY A 186 -1.88 10.99 -95.90
CA GLY A 186 -3.09 11.18 -96.71
C GLY A 186 -4.03 12.31 -96.30
N SER A 187 -3.72 13.52 -96.77
CA SER A 187 -4.58 14.64 -97.22
C SER A 187 -5.90 15.03 -96.52
N GLU A 188 -5.99 16.35 -96.30
CA GLU A 188 -7.19 17.22 -96.35
C GLU A 188 -8.28 17.00 -95.27
N GLU A 189 -8.92 18.02 -94.69
CA GLU A 189 -9.15 19.40 -95.09
C GLU A 189 -9.64 20.20 -93.86
N LYS A 190 -9.36 21.51 -93.86
CA LYS A 190 -10.14 22.60 -93.24
C LYS A 190 -10.44 22.61 -91.72
N GLY A 191 -9.85 23.62 -91.07
CA GLY A 191 -10.61 24.87 -90.89
C GLY A 191 -10.86 25.37 -89.46
N SER A 192 -10.45 26.62 -89.23
CA SER A 192 -10.85 27.57 -88.18
C SER A 192 -10.28 27.31 -86.77
N GLU A 193 -9.29 28.06 -86.27
CA GLU A 193 -9.31 29.50 -85.93
C GLU A 193 -10.31 29.86 -84.81
N GLN A 194 -9.78 29.98 -83.58
CA GLN A 194 -9.93 31.08 -82.60
C GLN A 194 -9.45 30.58 -81.23
N GLY A 195 -8.44 31.18 -80.60
CA GLY A 195 -8.53 32.45 -79.86
C GLY A 195 -8.57 32.12 -78.36
N LYS A 196 -7.42 32.16 -77.68
CA LYS A 196 -6.95 33.27 -76.81
C LYS A 196 -7.66 33.37 -75.44
N GLU A 197 -6.81 33.56 -74.43
CA GLU A 197 -7.10 34.21 -73.12
C GLU A 197 -8.03 33.45 -72.17
N ALA A 198 -7.93 33.55 -70.85
CA ALA A 198 -7.01 34.15 -69.88
C ALA A 198 -7.52 33.70 -68.49
N GLU A 199 -6.71 33.88 -67.44
CA GLU A 199 -7.10 33.86 -66.02
C GLU A 199 -7.61 32.51 -65.46
N LYS A 200 -7.12 32.00 -64.34
CA LYS A 200 -6.85 32.68 -63.07
C LYS A 200 -5.96 31.80 -62.19
#